data_AF-A0A672K1G9-F1
#
_entry.id   AF-A0A672K1G9-F1
#
_cell.length_a   1.000
_cell.length_b   1.000
_cell.length_c   1.000
_cell.angle_alpha   90.00
_cell.angle_beta   90.00
_cell.angle_gamma   90.00
#
_symmetry.space_group_name_H-M   'P 1'
#
loop_
_entity.id
_entity.type
_entity.pdbx_description
1 polymer ?
#
loop_
_entity_poly.entity_id
_entity_poly.type
_entity_poly.pdbx_seq_one_letter_code
_entity_poly.pdbx_strand_id
1 'polypeptide(L)'
;QKFYLWILGLIPSLYFSILQKNIQSVVGLSLLCACSTGPVAVISGEEDSASPLHHVNHGIVTPCSLDAGPDAVVIGMSRIPVIENPQYFRHGHNCNKPTTYVQHIKQRDIVLKRELGEGAFGKVFLAECYNLSPTKDKMLVAVKTLKDPTLTARKDFQREAELLTNLQHEHIVKFYGVCVDGDPLIMVFEYMKHGDLNKFLRAHGPDAMILVDGQPMQSNGELGLSQMLHIATQIAAGMVYLSTQHFVHRDLATRNCLVGNGLLVKIGDFGMSRDIYSSDYYRVGGHTMLPIRWMPPESIMYRKFSTESDVWSFGVIMWEIFTYGKQPWFQLSNNEVIECITQGRVLDRPRLCPKEVYDLMLGCWQREPQQRLNIKDIQKVLYALGKATPVYLDILG
;
A
#
# COMPACT_ATOMS: atom_id res chain seq x y z
N GLN A 1 -38.69 -28.20 3.31
CA GLN A 1 -39.38 -26.99 2.83
C GLN A 1 -38.32 -25.94 2.45
N LYS A 2 -38.52 -25.13 1.39
CA LYS A 2 -38.72 -23.65 1.44
C LYS A 2 -37.88 -22.94 2.53
N PHE A 3 -36.86 -22.10 2.27
CA PHE A 3 -36.55 -21.12 1.21
C PHE A 3 -37.31 -19.77 1.35
N TYR A 4 -36.57 -18.65 1.21
CA TYR A 4 -36.93 -17.23 1.47
C TYR A 4 -37.03 -16.83 2.97
N LEU A 5 -36.73 -15.60 3.38
CA LEU A 5 -36.43 -14.36 2.62
C LEU A 5 -35.22 -13.60 3.21
N TRP A 6 -34.67 -12.64 2.45
CA TRP A 6 -33.47 -11.83 2.73
C TRP A 6 -33.84 -10.33 2.83
N ILE A 7 -32.86 -9.45 3.08
CA ILE A 7 -32.95 -7.97 3.06
C ILE A 7 -33.69 -7.30 4.23
N LEU A 8 -32.91 -6.77 5.18
CA LEU A 8 -32.74 -5.34 5.48
C LEU A 8 -31.46 -5.20 6.34
N GLY A 9 -30.65 -4.13 6.29
CA GLY A 9 -30.76 -2.94 5.45
C GLY A 9 -30.31 -1.66 6.17
N LEU A 10 -29.00 -1.51 6.45
CA LEU A 10 -28.31 -0.26 6.86
C LEU A 10 -28.74 0.44 8.19
N ILE A 11 -27.85 0.38 9.20
CA ILE A 11 -27.13 1.52 9.85
C ILE A 11 -27.92 2.85 10.06
N PRO A 12 -27.92 3.54 11.26
CA PRO A 12 -26.83 3.61 12.26
C PRO A 12 -27.20 3.70 13.79
N SER A 13 -26.14 3.65 14.62
CA SER A 13 -25.96 4.39 15.90
C SER A 13 -26.52 3.84 17.24
N LEU A 14 -25.87 4.34 18.30
CA LEU A 14 -26.05 4.11 19.75
C LEU A 14 -25.75 2.71 20.32
N TYR A 15 -25.36 2.73 21.61
CA TYR A 15 -24.84 1.63 22.43
C TYR A 15 -23.48 1.04 21.98
N PHE A 16 -22.48 0.86 22.83
CA PHE A 16 -22.42 0.96 24.30
C PHE A 16 -21.43 2.02 24.79
N SER A 17 -21.89 2.88 25.70
CA SER A 17 -21.04 3.64 26.63
C SER A 17 -21.47 3.33 28.06
N ILE A 18 -21.09 2.15 28.55
CA ILE A 18 -21.07 1.78 29.97
C ILE A 18 -19.85 0.87 30.18
N LEU A 19 -18.75 1.43 30.70
CA LEU A 19 -17.81 0.73 31.62
C LEU A 19 -16.76 1.67 32.23
N GLN A 20 -17.16 2.90 32.61
CA GLN A 20 -16.30 3.81 33.38
C GLN A 20 -17.08 4.53 34.48
N LYS A 21 -17.45 3.79 35.52
CA LYS A 21 -17.91 4.31 36.83
C LYS A 21 -17.85 3.21 37.89
N ASN A 22 -16.74 3.17 38.63
CA ASN A 22 -16.66 2.91 40.09
C ASN A 22 -15.23 2.59 40.51
N ILE A 23 -14.50 3.62 40.96
CA ILE A 23 -13.69 3.68 42.18
C ILE A 23 -13.31 5.17 42.33
N GLN A 24 -13.61 5.76 43.49
CA GLN A 24 -13.29 7.16 43.81
C GLN A 24 -13.18 7.31 45.34
N SER A 25 -12.53 8.38 45.81
CA SER A 25 -11.96 8.55 47.17
C SER A 25 -10.73 7.65 47.41
N VAL A 26 -9.72 8.04 48.20
CA VAL A 26 -9.73 8.94 49.37
C VAL A 26 -8.53 9.92 49.36
N VAL A 27 -8.80 11.24 49.51
CA VAL A 27 -7.89 12.34 49.96
C VAL A 27 -6.62 12.63 49.11
N GLY A 28 -6.14 13.88 48.95
CA GLY A 28 -6.67 15.21 49.31
C GLY A 28 -5.61 16.20 49.84
N LEU A 29 -5.78 17.50 49.49
CA LEU A 29 -4.95 18.68 49.86
C LEU A 29 -3.54 18.79 49.22
N SER A 30 -2.91 19.98 49.06
CA SER A 30 -3.37 21.37 48.76
C SER A 30 -2.14 22.32 48.61
N LEU A 31 -2.36 23.57 48.15
CA LEU A 31 -1.45 24.75 48.15
C LEU A 31 -0.26 24.77 47.16
N LEU A 32 0.26 25.94 46.69
CA LEU A 32 -0.34 27.23 46.25
C LEU A 32 0.76 28.16 45.65
N CYS A 33 0.34 29.27 44.99
CA CYS A 33 1.12 30.49 44.66
C CYS A 33 2.23 30.41 43.57
N ALA A 34 2.67 31.50 42.92
CA ALA A 34 2.05 32.81 42.57
C ALA A 34 2.98 33.65 41.63
N CYS A 35 2.44 34.74 41.04
CA CYS A 35 3.15 35.86 40.33
C CYS A 35 3.77 35.53 38.95
N SER A 36 4.01 36.48 38.03
CA SER A 36 3.95 37.97 38.09
C SER A 36 3.30 38.64 36.83
N THR A 37 3.26 39.98 36.78
CA THR A 37 2.51 40.84 35.83
C THR A 37 3.31 41.43 34.64
N GLY A 38 2.62 42.05 33.66
CA GLY A 38 3.18 42.85 32.52
C GLY A 38 3.55 44.30 32.88
N PRO A 39 3.28 45.38 32.08
CA PRO A 39 2.44 45.51 30.85
C PRO A 39 2.87 46.60 29.78
N VAL A 40 1.94 47.03 28.88
CA VAL A 40 1.88 48.24 27.96
C VAL A 40 2.92 48.39 26.80
N ALA A 41 2.72 49.11 25.66
CA ALA A 41 1.64 49.95 25.04
C ALA A 41 1.70 49.80 23.48
N VAL A 42 0.71 49.97 22.55
CA VAL A 42 -0.54 50.77 22.30
C VAL A 42 -0.34 51.95 21.30
N ILE A 43 -1.40 52.31 20.52
CA ILE A 43 -1.54 53.31 19.42
C ILE A 43 -1.09 52.77 18.04
N SER A 44 -1.78 52.91 16.88
CA SER A 44 -3.18 53.24 16.46
C SER A 44 -3.38 52.71 14.99
N GLY A 45 -4.47 52.92 14.21
CA GLY A 45 -5.70 53.73 14.32
C GLY A 45 -6.69 53.56 13.13
N GLU A 46 -7.56 54.56 12.96
CA GLU A 46 -8.73 54.75 12.03
C GLU A 46 -8.35 55.42 10.65
N GLU A 47 -9.16 55.68 9.61
CA GLU A 47 -10.57 55.49 9.13
C GLU A 47 -10.63 55.91 7.61
N ASP A 48 -11.69 55.84 6.75
CA ASP A 48 -13.03 55.20 6.68
C ASP A 48 -13.49 55.05 5.18
N SER A 49 -14.53 54.23 4.94
CA SER A 49 -15.60 54.15 3.91
C SER A 49 -15.62 54.86 2.54
N ALA A 50 -16.40 54.20 1.65
CA ALA A 50 -17.23 54.70 0.54
C ALA A 50 -16.70 54.64 -0.92
N SER A 51 -17.60 54.25 -1.83
CA SER A 51 -17.43 54.17 -3.29
C SER A 51 -18.42 55.09 -4.02
N PRO A 52 -18.23 55.33 -5.32
CA PRO A 52 -19.34 55.00 -6.23
C PRO A 52 -18.92 54.21 -7.49
N LEU A 53 -19.91 53.70 -8.22
CA LEU A 53 -19.74 52.76 -9.33
C LEU A 53 -19.33 53.42 -10.66
N HIS A 54 -18.73 52.62 -11.55
CA HIS A 54 -19.04 52.66 -12.97
C HIS A 54 -19.24 51.23 -13.51
N HIS A 55 -20.38 50.98 -14.16
CA HIS A 55 -20.70 49.68 -14.77
C HIS A 55 -20.08 49.53 -16.16
N VAL A 56 -19.48 48.37 -16.44
CA VAL A 56 -19.65 47.66 -17.72
C VAL A 56 -19.93 46.20 -17.37
N ASN A 57 -21.03 45.63 -17.89
CA ASN A 57 -21.45 44.26 -17.61
C ASN A 57 -21.75 43.52 -18.92
N HIS A 58 -21.00 42.46 -19.21
CA HIS A 58 -21.32 41.51 -20.27
C HIS A 58 -21.17 40.06 -19.79
N GLY A 59 -22.14 39.61 -18.98
CA GLY A 59 -22.78 38.32 -19.23
C GLY A 59 -21.96 37.06 -18.94
N ILE A 60 -21.55 36.85 -17.69
CA ILE A 60 -21.31 35.49 -17.20
C ILE A 60 -22.66 34.78 -17.11
N VAL A 61 -22.90 33.79 -17.98
CA VAL A 61 -24.02 32.86 -17.85
C VAL A 61 -23.67 31.82 -16.80
N THR A 62 -24.37 31.83 -15.67
CA THR A 62 -24.23 30.82 -14.61
C THR A 62 -24.76 29.47 -15.09
N PRO A 63 -23.96 28.40 -15.13
CA PRO A 63 -24.47 27.03 -15.13
C PRO A 63 -24.88 26.68 -13.70
N CYS A 64 -26.15 26.36 -13.48
CA CYS A 64 -26.60 25.82 -12.20
C CYS A 64 -25.89 24.49 -11.88
N SER A 65 -25.75 24.20 -10.59
CA SER A 65 -25.67 22.85 -9.99
C SER A 65 -25.38 21.69 -10.96
N LEU A 66 -24.10 21.47 -11.26
CA LEU A 66 -23.65 20.18 -11.77
C LEU A 66 -23.67 19.19 -10.60
N ASP A 67 -24.57 18.20 -10.67
CA ASP A 67 -24.61 17.07 -9.74
C ASP A 67 -23.33 16.23 -9.90
N ALA A 68 -22.34 16.53 -9.05
CA ALA A 68 -21.19 15.66 -8.86
C ALA A 68 -21.61 14.47 -7.96
N GLY A 69 -21.28 13.26 -8.41
CA GLY A 69 -21.69 12.01 -7.77
C GLY A 69 -21.21 11.82 -6.33
N PRO A 70 -21.66 10.73 -5.66
CA PRO A 70 -21.46 10.51 -4.21
C PRO A 70 -19.99 10.34 -3.77
N ASP A 71 -19.04 10.23 -4.70
CA ASP A 71 -17.63 9.91 -4.47
C ASP A 71 -16.74 11.13 -4.14
N ALA A 72 -17.34 12.24 -3.70
CA ALA A 72 -16.63 13.45 -3.29
C ALA A 72 -16.38 13.47 -1.77
N VAL A 73 -15.10 13.42 -1.35
CA VAL A 73 -14.72 13.40 0.07
C VAL A 73 -14.36 14.80 0.57
N VAL A 74 -14.83 15.14 1.78
CA VAL A 74 -14.47 16.39 2.49
C VAL A 74 -13.20 16.16 3.32
N ILE A 75 -12.19 17.01 3.11
CA ILE A 75 -11.02 17.12 4.00
C ILE A 75 -10.77 18.61 4.26
N GLY A 76 -10.92 19.05 5.50
CA GLY A 76 -10.98 20.47 5.83
C GLY A 76 -12.19 21.15 5.17
N MET A 77 -11.99 22.34 4.62
CA MET A 77 -13.04 23.09 3.89
C MET A 77 -13.13 22.72 2.40
N SER A 78 -12.31 21.79 1.90
CA SER A 78 -12.26 21.43 0.47
C SER A 78 -12.93 20.09 0.20
N ARG A 79 -13.83 20.06 -0.79
CA ARG A 79 -14.31 18.83 -1.43
C ARG A 79 -13.38 18.50 -2.58
N ILE A 80 -12.76 17.32 -2.56
CA ILE A 80 -11.85 16.85 -3.61
C ILE A 80 -12.46 15.59 -4.23
N PRO A 81 -12.62 15.51 -5.56
CA PRO A 81 -13.08 14.30 -6.23
C PRO A 81 -12.04 13.18 -6.10
N VAL A 82 -12.48 11.93 -5.92
CA VAL A 82 -11.58 10.78 -5.87
C VAL A 82 -10.97 10.54 -7.25
N ILE A 83 -9.66 10.75 -7.38
CA ILE A 83 -8.91 10.44 -8.60
C ILE A 83 -8.52 8.96 -8.59
N GLU A 84 -9.44 8.13 -9.07
CA GLU A 84 -9.19 6.72 -9.39
C GLU A 84 -8.05 6.57 -10.42
N ASN A 85 -7.51 5.36 -10.59
CA ASN A 85 -6.40 5.16 -11.52
C ASN A 85 -6.93 5.17 -12.97
N PRO A 86 -6.49 6.11 -13.84
CA PRO A 86 -6.97 6.19 -15.22
C PRO A 86 -6.81 4.89 -16.01
N GLN A 87 -5.81 4.07 -15.68
CA GLN A 87 -5.55 2.80 -16.37
C GLN A 87 -6.54 1.69 -15.99
N TYR A 88 -7.21 1.77 -14.84
CA TYR A 88 -8.28 0.82 -14.46
C TYR A 88 -9.58 1.07 -15.25
N PHE A 89 -9.68 2.19 -15.98
CA PHE A 89 -10.88 2.63 -16.69
C PHE A 89 -10.65 3.01 -18.17
N ARG A 90 -9.39 3.11 -18.62
CA ARG A 90 -9.00 3.47 -20.00
C ARG A 90 -9.37 2.39 -21.02
N HIS A 91 -10.64 2.41 -21.44
CA HIS A 91 -11.09 1.75 -22.64
C HIS A 91 -10.62 2.54 -23.88
N GLY A 92 -10.23 1.83 -24.94
CA GLY A 92 -10.29 2.36 -26.30
C GLY A 92 -9.29 3.45 -26.71
N HIS A 93 -7.99 3.23 -26.56
CA HIS A 93 -7.00 3.87 -27.44
C HIS A 93 -6.00 2.87 -28.01
N ASN A 94 -5.84 2.90 -29.33
CA ASN A 94 -5.02 1.95 -30.08
C ASN A 94 -3.55 2.03 -29.65
N CYS A 95 -3.09 0.98 -28.96
CA CYS A 95 -1.69 0.57 -28.99
C CYS A 95 -1.62 -0.79 -29.70
N ASN A 96 -0.74 -0.93 -30.69
CA ASN A 96 -0.61 -2.14 -31.52
C ASN A 96 0.12 -3.27 -30.78
N LYS A 97 -0.27 -3.54 -29.52
CA LYS A 97 0.11 -4.74 -28.78
C LYS A 97 -0.76 -5.90 -29.27
N PRO A 98 -0.26 -7.15 -29.34
CA PRO A 98 -1.12 -8.30 -29.54
C PRO A 98 -2.14 -8.36 -28.39
N THR A 99 -3.40 -8.67 -28.71
CA THR A 99 -4.44 -8.87 -27.69
C THR A 99 -4.07 -10.07 -26.83
N THR A 100 -3.49 -9.81 -25.66
CA THR A 100 -3.09 -10.85 -24.72
C THR A 100 -4.35 -11.38 -24.03
N TYR A 101 -4.95 -12.43 -24.62
CA TYR A 101 -6.18 -13.03 -24.10
C TYR A 101 -5.97 -13.57 -22.68
N VAL A 102 -6.92 -13.27 -21.79
CA VAL A 102 -6.95 -13.85 -20.43
C VAL A 102 -7.06 -15.38 -20.57
N GLN A 103 -6.10 -16.11 -20.02
CA GLN A 103 -6.10 -17.56 -20.09
C GLN A 103 -7.20 -18.14 -19.19
N HIS A 104 -8.08 -18.97 -19.75
CA HIS A 104 -9.09 -19.71 -18.99
C HIS A 104 -8.53 -21.07 -18.55
N ILE A 105 -8.55 -21.32 -17.25
CA ILE A 105 -8.10 -22.54 -16.58
C ILE A 105 -9.35 -23.26 -16.09
N LYS A 106 -9.48 -24.56 -16.39
CA LYS A 106 -10.68 -25.34 -16.05
C LYS A 106 -10.67 -25.74 -14.59
N GLN A 107 -11.82 -25.70 -13.93
CA GLN A 107 -11.94 -26.02 -12.49
C GLN A 107 -11.34 -27.39 -12.12
N ARG A 108 -11.59 -28.42 -12.94
CA ARG A 108 -11.08 -29.80 -12.78
C ARG A 108 -9.54 -29.90 -12.72
N ASP A 109 -8.84 -28.94 -13.31
CA ASP A 109 -7.39 -28.94 -13.44
C ASP A 109 -6.74 -28.22 -12.21
N ILE A 110 -7.54 -27.71 -11.27
CA ILE A 110 -7.10 -27.04 -10.02
C ILE A 110 -7.45 -27.90 -8.80
N VAL A 111 -6.44 -28.30 -8.02
CA VAL A 111 -6.60 -29.10 -6.79
C VAL A 111 -6.07 -28.33 -5.59
N LEU A 112 -6.98 -27.71 -4.82
CA LEU A 112 -6.66 -26.98 -3.59
C LEU A 112 -5.96 -27.89 -2.56
N LYS A 113 -5.04 -27.33 -1.76
CA LYS A 113 -4.25 -28.05 -0.73
C LYS A 113 -4.42 -27.47 0.67
N ARG A 114 -4.10 -26.19 0.86
CA ARG A 114 -4.24 -25.48 2.14
C ARG A 114 -4.53 -24.00 1.92
N GLU A 115 -5.18 -23.37 2.89
CA GLU A 115 -5.27 -21.91 2.94
C GLU A 115 -3.88 -21.31 3.21
N LEU A 116 -3.61 -20.15 2.61
CA LEU A 116 -2.41 -19.33 2.81
C LEU A 116 -2.75 -18.02 3.55
N GLY A 117 -3.99 -17.57 3.45
CA GLY A 117 -4.55 -16.43 4.18
C GLY A 117 -5.91 -16.02 3.64
N GLU A 118 -6.56 -15.11 4.35
CA GLU A 118 -7.77 -14.41 3.91
C GLU A 118 -7.49 -12.89 3.90
N GLY A 119 -8.22 -12.16 3.06
CA GLY A 119 -8.21 -10.71 3.06
C GLY A 119 -9.46 -10.14 2.40
N ALA A 120 -9.51 -8.82 2.22
CA ALA A 120 -10.72 -8.08 1.84
C ALA A 120 -11.44 -8.53 0.55
N PHE A 121 -10.77 -9.26 -0.34
CA PHE A 121 -11.35 -9.77 -1.60
C PHE A 121 -11.71 -11.27 -1.55
N GLY A 122 -11.28 -11.99 -0.52
CA GLY A 122 -11.52 -13.42 -0.31
C GLY A 122 -10.27 -14.19 0.15
N LYS A 123 -10.37 -15.52 0.07
CA LYS A 123 -9.34 -16.45 0.55
C LYS A 123 -8.30 -16.73 -0.53
N VAL A 124 -7.07 -16.97 -0.12
CA VAL A 124 -5.99 -17.44 -1.00
C VAL A 124 -5.51 -18.81 -0.55
N PHE A 125 -5.39 -19.74 -1.50
CA PHE A 125 -5.00 -21.13 -1.26
C PHE A 125 -3.73 -21.49 -2.01
N LEU A 126 -2.95 -22.40 -1.43
CA LEU A 126 -1.99 -23.21 -2.17
C LEU A 126 -2.77 -24.31 -2.92
N ALA A 127 -2.52 -24.47 -4.21
CA ALA A 127 -3.10 -25.53 -5.03
C ALA A 127 -2.03 -26.19 -5.92
N GLU A 128 -2.33 -27.40 -6.39
CA GLU A 128 -1.71 -27.96 -7.59
C GLU A 128 -2.57 -27.57 -8.80
N CYS A 129 -1.97 -27.02 -9.85
CA CYS A 129 -2.61 -26.87 -11.15
C CYS A 129 -1.99 -27.84 -12.16
N TYR A 130 -2.83 -28.61 -12.82
CA TYR A 130 -2.49 -29.52 -13.91
C TYR A 130 -2.58 -28.79 -15.25
N ASN A 131 -1.93 -29.30 -16.29
CA ASN A 131 -2.03 -28.82 -17.68
C ASN A 131 -1.67 -27.32 -17.89
N LEU A 132 -1.04 -26.66 -16.91
CA LEU A 132 -0.74 -25.22 -16.92
C LEU A 132 0.59 -24.87 -17.60
N SER A 133 1.47 -25.86 -17.77
CA SER A 133 2.79 -25.70 -18.38
C SER A 133 3.03 -26.81 -19.40
N PRO A 134 3.53 -26.51 -20.62
CA PRO A 134 3.80 -27.53 -21.63
C PRO A 134 4.97 -28.47 -21.27
N THR A 135 5.68 -28.19 -20.18
CA THR A 135 6.83 -28.99 -19.71
C THR A 135 6.62 -29.62 -18.33
N LYS A 136 5.42 -29.51 -17.73
CA LYS A 136 5.12 -30.06 -16.39
C LYS A 136 3.65 -30.48 -16.29
N ASP A 137 3.42 -31.76 -16.02
CA ASP A 137 2.07 -32.34 -15.80
C ASP A 137 1.26 -31.58 -14.75
N LYS A 138 1.94 -31.13 -13.68
CA LYS A 138 1.41 -30.26 -12.64
C LYS A 138 2.46 -29.31 -12.05
N MET A 139 1.99 -28.24 -11.42
CA MET A 139 2.82 -27.29 -10.66
C MET A 139 2.05 -26.67 -9.49
N LEU A 140 2.78 -26.19 -8.48
CA LEU A 140 2.19 -25.44 -7.37
C LEU A 140 1.85 -24.01 -7.80
N VAL A 141 0.67 -23.56 -7.42
CA VAL A 141 0.11 -22.23 -7.73
C VAL A 141 -0.54 -21.61 -6.48
N ALA A 142 -0.68 -20.29 -6.47
CA ALA A 142 -1.56 -19.58 -5.55
C ALA A 142 -2.91 -19.31 -6.23
N VAL A 143 -4.01 -19.62 -5.53
CA VAL A 143 -5.39 -19.49 -6.01
C VAL A 143 -6.10 -18.46 -5.15
N LYS A 144 -6.44 -17.29 -5.71
CA LYS A 144 -7.23 -16.22 -5.06
C LYS A 144 -8.70 -16.41 -5.42
N THR A 145 -9.55 -16.68 -4.43
CA THR A 145 -11.00 -16.80 -4.61
C THR A 145 -11.70 -15.48 -4.35
N LEU A 146 -12.72 -15.16 -5.15
CA LEU A 146 -13.60 -14.01 -4.91
C LEU A 146 -14.73 -14.42 -3.93
N LYS A 147 -14.85 -13.72 -2.80
CA LYS A 147 -15.77 -14.11 -1.71
C LYS A 147 -17.25 -13.86 -2.00
N ASP A 148 -17.57 -12.72 -2.62
CA ASP A 148 -18.95 -12.29 -2.91
C ASP A 148 -19.04 -11.75 -4.36
N PRO A 149 -19.45 -12.58 -5.33
CA PRO A 149 -19.34 -12.28 -6.76
C PRO A 149 -20.53 -11.45 -7.28
N THR A 150 -20.73 -10.27 -6.67
CA THR A 150 -21.70 -9.25 -7.11
C THR A 150 -21.43 -8.79 -8.55
N LEU A 151 -22.42 -8.18 -9.23
CA LEU A 151 -22.23 -7.69 -10.61
C LEU A 151 -21.09 -6.67 -10.76
N THR A 152 -20.82 -5.86 -9.72
CA THR A 152 -19.66 -4.96 -9.68
C THR A 152 -18.38 -5.75 -9.48
N ALA A 153 -18.31 -6.61 -8.45
CA ALA A 153 -17.12 -7.41 -8.16
C ALA A 153 -16.73 -8.36 -9.32
N ARG A 154 -17.69 -8.86 -10.11
CA ARG A 154 -17.42 -9.63 -11.35
C ARG A 154 -16.78 -8.78 -12.45
N LYS A 155 -17.19 -7.52 -12.61
CA LYS A 155 -16.54 -6.57 -13.54
C LYS A 155 -15.15 -6.19 -13.06
N ASP A 156 -14.98 -5.98 -11.75
CA ASP A 156 -13.68 -5.65 -11.15
C ASP A 156 -12.69 -6.81 -11.30
N PHE A 157 -13.13 -8.04 -11.02
CA PHE A 157 -12.40 -9.28 -11.27
C PHE A 157 -11.96 -9.40 -12.75
N GLN A 158 -12.84 -9.09 -13.71
CA GLN A 158 -12.50 -9.12 -15.13
C GLN A 158 -11.44 -8.06 -15.48
N ARG A 159 -11.62 -6.80 -15.03
CA ARG A 159 -10.66 -5.71 -15.26
C ARG A 159 -9.29 -6.00 -14.63
N GLU A 160 -9.28 -6.56 -13.42
CA GLU A 160 -8.06 -6.99 -12.73
C GLU A 160 -7.37 -8.13 -13.50
N ALA A 161 -8.11 -9.12 -14.01
CA ALA A 161 -7.54 -10.20 -14.84
C ALA A 161 -6.99 -9.70 -16.19
N GLU A 162 -7.68 -8.80 -16.88
CA GLU A 162 -7.22 -8.17 -18.12
C GLU A 162 -5.95 -7.32 -17.90
N LEU A 163 -5.92 -6.54 -16.83
CA LEU A 163 -4.74 -5.77 -16.39
C LEU A 163 -3.54 -6.70 -16.10
N LEU A 164 -3.73 -7.69 -15.22
CA LEU A 164 -2.68 -8.63 -14.81
C LEU A 164 -2.14 -9.47 -15.98
N THR A 165 -2.99 -9.84 -16.95
CA THR A 165 -2.55 -10.56 -18.16
C THR A 165 -1.54 -9.75 -18.98
N ASN A 166 -1.61 -8.43 -18.94
CA ASN A 166 -0.69 -7.52 -19.64
C ASN A 166 0.54 -7.13 -18.80
N LEU A 167 0.58 -7.41 -17.49
CA LEU A 167 1.69 -7.10 -16.59
C LEU A 167 2.59 -8.33 -16.37
N GLN A 168 3.50 -8.57 -17.32
CA GLN A 168 4.42 -9.71 -17.30
C GLN A 168 5.88 -9.24 -17.29
N HIS A 169 6.59 -9.52 -16.19
CA HIS A 169 8.00 -9.18 -15.97
C HIS A 169 8.59 -10.08 -14.88
N GLU A 170 9.93 -10.24 -14.84
CA GLU A 170 10.60 -11.16 -13.90
C GLU A 170 10.29 -10.84 -12.43
N HIS A 171 10.27 -9.55 -12.09
CA HIS A 171 10.00 -9.06 -10.72
C HIS A 171 8.56 -8.62 -10.47
N ILE A 172 7.61 -9.07 -11.29
CA ILE A 172 6.15 -8.95 -11.04
C ILE A 172 5.60 -10.37 -10.86
N VAL A 173 4.75 -10.59 -9.85
CA VAL A 173 4.21 -11.92 -9.56
C VAL A 173 3.32 -12.36 -10.72
N LYS A 174 3.72 -13.46 -11.37
CA LYS A 174 3.11 -13.94 -12.60
C LYS A 174 1.69 -14.43 -12.35
N PHE A 175 0.75 -13.73 -12.97
CA PHE A 175 -0.60 -14.20 -13.22
C PHE A 175 -0.59 -15.29 -14.32
N TYR A 176 -1.40 -16.33 -14.14
CA TYR A 176 -1.57 -17.42 -15.10
C TYR A 176 -2.95 -17.46 -15.76
N GLY A 177 -3.95 -16.77 -15.22
CA GLY A 177 -5.30 -16.77 -15.76
C GLY A 177 -6.40 -16.95 -14.71
N VAL A 178 -7.62 -17.17 -15.20
CA VAL A 178 -8.84 -17.28 -14.39
C VAL A 178 -9.49 -18.66 -14.52
N CYS A 179 -10.13 -19.12 -13.46
CA CYS A 179 -11.19 -20.12 -13.54
C CYS A 179 -12.53 -19.43 -13.24
N VAL A 180 -13.39 -19.39 -14.25
CA VAL A 180 -14.78 -18.89 -14.17
C VAL A 180 -15.81 -20.01 -14.24
N ASP A 181 -15.33 -21.26 -14.30
CA ASP A 181 -16.12 -22.48 -14.31
C ASP A 181 -16.66 -22.75 -12.88
N GLY A 182 -17.75 -22.07 -12.53
CA GLY A 182 -18.45 -22.24 -11.25
C GLY A 182 -18.29 -21.07 -10.27
N ASP A 183 -18.35 -21.40 -8.98
CA ASP A 183 -18.32 -20.45 -7.86
C ASP A 183 -17.50 -21.08 -6.71
N PRO A 184 -16.57 -20.35 -6.05
CA PRO A 184 -16.18 -18.95 -6.30
C PRO A 184 -15.41 -18.76 -7.61
N LEU A 185 -15.42 -17.54 -8.13
CA LEU A 185 -14.49 -17.12 -9.19
C LEU A 185 -13.04 -17.17 -8.68
N ILE A 186 -12.12 -17.62 -9.53
CA ILE A 186 -10.73 -17.93 -9.17
C ILE A 186 -9.75 -17.21 -10.09
N MET A 187 -8.73 -16.57 -9.49
CA MET A 187 -7.50 -16.14 -10.16
C MET A 187 -6.35 -17.04 -9.77
N VAL A 188 -5.48 -17.38 -10.73
CA VAL A 188 -4.35 -18.31 -10.53
C VAL A 188 -3.03 -17.59 -10.78
N PHE A 189 -2.07 -17.75 -9.85
CA PHE A 189 -0.77 -17.07 -9.83
C PHE A 189 0.38 -18.05 -9.50
N GLU A 190 1.63 -17.64 -9.74
CA GLU A 190 2.80 -18.40 -9.28
C GLU A 190 2.88 -18.49 -7.75
N TYR A 191 3.27 -19.67 -7.24
CA TYR A 191 3.42 -19.88 -5.80
C TYR A 191 4.78 -19.39 -5.28
N MET A 192 4.77 -18.27 -4.57
CA MET A 192 5.94 -17.68 -3.92
C MET A 192 6.13 -18.31 -2.53
N LYS A 193 6.98 -19.35 -2.46
CA LYS A 193 7.05 -20.29 -1.32
C LYS A 193 7.35 -19.70 0.05
N HIS A 194 7.98 -18.53 0.15
CA HIS A 194 8.32 -17.88 1.42
C HIS A 194 7.30 -16.81 1.86
N GLY A 195 6.20 -16.63 1.13
CA GLY A 195 5.14 -15.69 1.50
C GLY A 195 5.50 -14.24 1.21
N ASP A 196 4.97 -13.32 2.01
CA ASP A 196 5.22 -11.89 1.88
C ASP A 196 6.59 -11.46 2.47
N LEU A 197 7.17 -10.42 1.87
CA LEU A 197 8.50 -9.93 2.21
C LEU A 197 8.55 -9.31 3.61
N ASN A 198 7.44 -8.78 4.15
CA ASN A 198 7.45 -8.23 5.50
C ASN A 198 7.63 -9.33 6.56
N LYS A 199 6.88 -10.44 6.47
CA LYS A 199 7.12 -11.63 7.31
C LYS A 199 8.51 -12.22 7.08
N PHE A 200 8.94 -12.30 5.83
CA PHE A 200 10.29 -12.80 5.51
C PHE A 200 11.38 -11.96 6.18
N LEU A 201 11.33 -10.63 6.07
CA LEU A 201 12.28 -9.73 6.73
C LEU A 201 12.24 -9.89 8.24
N ARG A 202 11.06 -9.97 8.86
CA ARG A 202 10.91 -10.16 10.31
C ARG A 202 11.50 -11.49 10.80
N ALA A 203 11.40 -12.56 10.01
CA ALA A 203 11.97 -13.88 10.31
C ALA A 203 13.51 -13.95 10.25
N HIS A 204 14.14 -12.90 9.72
CA HIS A 204 15.61 -12.74 9.67
C HIS A 204 16.08 -11.51 10.46
N GLY A 205 15.19 -10.86 11.23
CA GLY A 205 15.55 -9.69 12.04
C GLY A 205 16.06 -10.06 13.43
N PRO A 206 16.77 -9.16 14.12
CA PRO A 206 17.23 -9.39 15.50
C PRO A 206 16.06 -9.57 16.48
N ASP A 207 14.89 -9.01 16.18
CA ASP A 207 13.67 -9.16 16.96
C ASP A 207 12.89 -10.46 16.66
N ALA A 208 13.41 -11.36 15.80
CA ALA A 208 12.73 -12.61 15.41
C ALA A 208 12.49 -13.56 16.60
N MET A 209 13.26 -13.45 17.68
CA MET A 209 13.09 -14.21 18.91
C MET A 209 11.82 -13.84 19.70
N ILE A 210 11.10 -12.77 19.32
CA ILE A 210 9.84 -12.36 19.95
C ILE A 210 8.70 -13.25 19.43
N LEU A 211 7.98 -13.88 20.35
CA LEU A 211 6.91 -14.84 20.07
C LEU A 211 5.80 -14.25 19.19
N VAL A 212 5.45 -14.96 18.12
CA VAL A 212 4.20 -14.78 17.38
C VAL A 212 3.33 -16.00 17.67
N ASP A 213 2.08 -15.80 18.07
CA ASP A 213 1.11 -16.85 18.45
C ASP A 213 1.65 -17.87 19.48
N GLY A 214 2.57 -17.44 20.35
CA GLY A 214 3.18 -18.28 21.39
C GLY A 214 4.23 -19.27 20.89
N GLN A 215 4.58 -19.24 19.60
CA GLN A 215 5.69 -20.02 19.03
C GLN A 215 6.94 -19.14 18.85
N PRO A 216 8.15 -19.64 19.14
CA PRO A 216 9.37 -18.95 18.76
C PRO A 216 9.54 -19.03 17.24
N MET A 217 9.58 -17.88 16.56
CA MET A 217 9.90 -17.83 15.15
C MET A 217 11.38 -18.21 14.97
N GLN A 218 11.65 -19.28 14.22
CA GLN A 218 13.00 -19.75 13.97
C GLN A 218 13.78 -18.68 13.19
N SER A 219 14.82 -18.14 13.81
CA SER A 219 15.70 -17.15 13.17
C SER A 219 16.53 -17.83 12.08
N ASN A 220 16.27 -17.50 10.82
CA ASN A 220 16.94 -18.10 9.65
C ASN A 220 18.31 -17.45 9.34
N GLY A 221 19.01 -16.95 10.37
CA GLY A 221 20.12 -16.02 10.24
C GLY A 221 19.67 -14.58 9.97
N GLU A 222 20.60 -13.63 10.13
CA GLU A 222 20.40 -12.24 9.68
C GLU A 222 20.68 -12.10 8.18
N LEU A 223 20.07 -11.10 7.51
CA LEU A 223 20.31 -10.86 6.08
C LEU A 223 21.56 -9.99 5.88
N GLY A 224 22.54 -10.51 5.15
CA GLY A 224 23.73 -9.75 4.78
C GLY A 224 23.41 -8.56 3.87
N LEU A 225 24.24 -7.52 3.91
CA LEU A 225 24.07 -6.29 3.10
C LEU A 225 23.84 -6.57 1.61
N SER A 226 24.56 -7.55 1.04
CA SER A 226 24.40 -7.95 -0.37
C SER A 226 23.00 -8.51 -0.65
N GLN A 227 22.42 -9.28 0.28
CA GLN A 227 21.04 -9.80 0.18
C GLN A 227 20.01 -8.68 0.29
N MET A 228 20.18 -7.74 1.23
CA MET A 228 19.31 -6.56 1.35
C MET A 228 19.31 -5.70 0.08
N LEU A 229 20.49 -5.42 -0.48
CA LEU A 229 20.65 -4.69 -1.74
C LEU A 229 20.08 -5.46 -2.92
N HIS A 230 20.20 -6.79 -2.95
CA HIS A 230 19.60 -7.64 -3.97
C HIS A 230 18.06 -7.58 -3.92
N ILE A 231 17.45 -7.70 -2.74
CA ILE A 231 15.99 -7.52 -2.53
C ILE A 231 15.54 -6.15 -3.07
N ALA A 232 16.21 -5.06 -2.65
CA ALA A 232 15.86 -3.71 -3.10
C ALA A 232 16.00 -3.53 -4.63
N THR A 233 17.06 -4.09 -5.22
CA THR A 233 17.31 -4.03 -6.68
C THR A 233 16.23 -4.74 -7.49
N GLN A 234 15.76 -5.90 -7.01
CA GLN A 234 14.69 -6.66 -7.66
C GLN A 234 13.36 -5.89 -7.67
N ILE A 235 12.97 -5.32 -6.52
CA ILE A 235 11.76 -4.48 -6.42
C ILE A 235 11.90 -3.24 -7.32
N ALA A 236 13.05 -2.57 -7.31
CA ALA A 236 13.29 -1.42 -8.17
C ALA A 236 13.17 -1.79 -9.67
N ALA A 237 13.67 -2.95 -10.09
CA ALA A 237 13.49 -3.46 -11.45
C ALA A 237 12.02 -3.77 -11.80
N GLY A 238 11.26 -4.32 -10.85
CA GLY A 238 9.80 -4.47 -10.97
C GLY A 238 9.09 -3.13 -11.18
N MET A 239 9.46 -2.10 -10.41
CA MET A 239 8.90 -0.76 -10.52
C MET A 239 9.30 -0.03 -11.81
N VAL A 240 10.54 -0.22 -12.30
CA VAL A 240 10.95 0.27 -13.63
C VAL A 240 10.01 -0.28 -14.69
N TYR A 241 9.69 -1.58 -14.65
CA TYR A 241 8.72 -2.16 -15.57
C TYR A 241 7.33 -1.53 -15.43
N LEU A 242 6.77 -1.42 -14.22
CA LEU A 242 5.44 -0.81 -14.01
C LEU A 242 5.37 0.63 -14.53
N SER A 243 6.43 1.41 -14.30
CA SER A 243 6.59 2.78 -14.84
C SER A 243 6.57 2.80 -16.38
N THR A 244 7.22 1.85 -17.07
CA THR A 244 7.13 1.75 -18.55
C THR A 244 5.75 1.37 -19.07
N GLN A 245 4.90 0.72 -18.26
CA GLN A 245 3.50 0.44 -18.62
C GLN A 245 2.56 1.58 -18.17
N HIS A 246 3.11 2.69 -17.65
CA HIS A 246 2.36 3.78 -17.03
C HIS A 246 1.38 3.29 -15.93
N PHE A 247 1.79 2.24 -15.22
CA PHE A 247 1.04 1.68 -14.10
C PHE A 247 1.52 2.33 -12.79
N VAL A 248 0.55 2.67 -11.93
CA VAL A 248 0.77 3.27 -10.61
C VAL A 248 0.14 2.36 -9.57
N HIS A 249 0.93 1.85 -8.65
CA HIS A 249 0.56 0.78 -7.71
C HIS A 249 -0.16 1.31 -6.46
N ARG A 250 0.19 2.50 -5.96
CA ARG A 250 -0.51 3.20 -4.85
C ARG A 250 -0.44 2.54 -3.45
N ASP A 251 0.05 1.30 -3.33
CA ASP A 251 0.20 0.55 -2.08
C ASP A 251 1.48 -0.30 -2.11
N LEU A 252 2.60 0.32 -2.50
CA LEU A 252 3.93 -0.31 -2.49
C LEU A 252 4.47 -0.37 -1.06
N ALA A 253 4.56 -1.58 -0.52
CA ALA A 253 5.12 -1.89 0.79
C ALA A 253 5.67 -3.33 0.79
N THR A 254 6.52 -3.70 1.74
CA THR A 254 7.06 -5.09 1.78
C THR A 254 5.97 -6.15 1.99
N ARG A 255 4.83 -5.83 2.64
CA ARG A 255 3.65 -6.71 2.75
C ARG A 255 3.00 -7.08 1.41
N ASN A 256 3.28 -6.30 0.34
CA ASN A 256 2.79 -6.50 -1.02
C ASN A 256 3.92 -6.91 -2.00
N CYS A 257 5.09 -7.27 -1.47
CA CYS A 257 6.13 -8.00 -2.21
C CYS A 257 6.15 -9.45 -1.74
N LEU A 258 6.39 -10.41 -2.62
CA LEU A 258 6.45 -11.84 -2.31
C LEU A 258 7.85 -12.42 -2.56
N VAL A 259 8.20 -13.48 -1.81
CA VAL A 259 9.53 -14.12 -1.84
C VAL A 259 9.45 -15.57 -2.33
N GLY A 260 10.20 -15.86 -3.40
CA GLY A 260 10.28 -17.14 -4.10
C GLY A 260 11.54 -17.93 -3.76
N ASN A 261 11.92 -18.90 -4.60
CA ASN A 261 13.16 -19.65 -4.38
C ASN A 261 14.40 -18.80 -4.68
N GLY A 262 15.52 -19.06 -4.00
CA GLY A 262 16.80 -18.36 -4.25
C GLY A 262 16.75 -16.86 -3.97
N LEU A 263 15.93 -16.40 -3.02
CA LEU A 263 15.70 -14.98 -2.70
C LEU A 263 15.13 -14.16 -3.89
N LEU A 264 14.46 -14.81 -4.84
CA LEU A 264 13.70 -14.14 -5.90
C LEU A 264 12.54 -13.32 -5.30
N VAL A 265 12.58 -12.00 -5.44
CA VAL A 265 11.55 -11.08 -4.94
C VAL A 265 10.75 -10.50 -6.11
N LYS A 266 9.44 -10.42 -5.92
CA LYS A 266 8.49 -9.88 -6.91
C LYS A 266 7.40 -9.03 -6.26
N ILE A 267 6.92 -8.02 -6.97
CA ILE A 267 5.80 -7.17 -6.56
C ILE A 267 4.47 -7.84 -6.95
N GLY A 268 3.45 -7.81 -6.09
CA GLY A 268 2.10 -8.30 -6.44
C GLY A 268 0.98 -7.70 -5.59
N ASP A 269 -0.23 -7.64 -6.13
CA ASP A 269 -1.40 -7.09 -5.43
C ASP A 269 -2.43 -8.19 -5.11
N PHE A 270 -2.16 -8.90 -4.01
CA PHE A 270 -3.01 -10.01 -3.59
C PHE A 270 -4.15 -9.62 -2.66
N GLY A 271 -4.09 -8.45 -2.02
CA GLY A 271 -5.02 -8.02 -0.96
C GLY A 271 -5.01 -8.87 0.33
N MET A 272 -4.29 -10.00 0.37
CA MET A 272 -4.09 -10.90 1.53
C MET A 272 -3.57 -10.19 2.78
N SER A 273 -2.89 -9.06 2.61
CA SER A 273 -2.22 -8.37 3.69
C SER A 273 -3.18 -7.65 4.64
N ARG A 274 -4.38 -7.24 4.19
CA ARG A 274 -5.18 -6.21 4.90
C ARG A 274 -5.66 -6.57 6.30
N ASP A 275 -5.85 -7.84 6.63
CA ASP A 275 -6.38 -8.24 7.94
C ASP A 275 -5.24 -8.32 8.97
N ILE A 276 -4.15 -9.02 8.62
CA ILE A 276 -2.92 -9.14 9.44
C ILE A 276 -2.20 -7.79 9.58
N TYR A 277 -2.15 -7.01 8.50
CA TYR A 277 -1.55 -5.67 8.45
C TYR A 277 -2.60 -4.55 8.59
N SER A 278 -3.72 -4.82 9.27
CA SER A 278 -4.80 -3.83 9.45
C SER A 278 -4.36 -2.53 10.14
N SER A 279 -3.30 -2.58 10.95
CA SER A 279 -2.66 -1.42 11.59
C SER A 279 -1.84 -0.52 10.64
N ASP A 280 -1.46 -1.01 9.45
CA ASP A 280 -0.76 -0.23 8.43
C ASP A 280 -1.69 0.73 7.66
N TYR A 281 -3.01 0.48 7.70
CA TYR A 281 -4.02 1.21 6.94
C TYR A 281 -4.86 2.13 7.85
N TYR A 282 -4.92 3.42 7.53
CA TYR A 282 -5.75 4.40 8.22
C TYR A 282 -7.03 4.72 7.45
N ARG A 283 -8.15 4.88 8.16
CA ARG A 283 -9.46 5.21 7.61
C ARG A 283 -9.62 6.73 7.47
N VAL A 284 -9.49 7.25 6.25
CA VAL A 284 -9.63 8.68 5.95
C VAL A 284 -11.01 8.95 5.33
N GLY A 285 -11.74 9.92 5.87
CA GLY A 285 -13.07 10.31 5.37
C GLY A 285 -14.14 9.23 5.56
N GLY A 286 -14.06 8.43 6.63
CA GLY A 286 -15.04 7.39 6.99
C GLY A 286 -15.01 6.11 6.14
N HIS A 287 -14.63 6.21 4.86
CA HIS A 287 -14.82 5.14 3.88
C HIS A 287 -13.53 4.58 3.26
N THR A 288 -12.50 5.39 2.99
CA THR A 288 -11.25 4.89 2.35
C THR A 288 -10.23 4.43 3.39
N MET A 289 -9.75 3.19 3.27
CA MET A 289 -8.53 2.73 3.96
C MET A 289 -7.29 3.11 3.13
N LEU A 290 -6.27 3.71 3.74
CA LEU A 290 -5.06 4.21 3.07
C LEU A 290 -3.77 3.81 3.80
N PRO A 291 -2.70 3.38 3.09
CA PRO A 291 -1.41 3.00 3.67
C PRO A 291 -0.55 4.24 4.03
N ILE A 292 -1.09 5.16 4.84
CA ILE A 292 -0.56 6.53 5.02
C ILE A 292 0.94 6.61 5.40
N ARG A 293 1.49 5.58 6.06
CA ARG A 293 2.90 5.49 6.47
C ARG A 293 3.87 5.29 5.29
N TRP A 294 3.35 4.87 4.13
CA TRP A 294 4.07 4.73 2.86
C TRP A 294 3.78 5.87 1.87
N MET A 295 2.77 6.71 2.13
CA MET A 295 2.30 7.70 1.17
C MET A 295 3.09 9.02 1.22
N PRO A 296 3.34 9.67 0.08
CA PRO A 296 3.91 11.02 0.03
C PRO A 296 2.89 12.12 0.39
N PRO A 297 3.36 13.35 0.69
CA PRO A 297 2.50 14.47 1.06
C PRO A 297 1.39 14.78 0.04
N GLU A 298 1.63 14.69 -1.27
CA GLU A 298 0.60 14.98 -2.29
C GLU A 298 -0.49 13.90 -2.41
N SER A 299 -0.16 12.65 -2.07
CA SER A 299 -1.16 11.56 -2.00
C SER A 299 -2.01 11.66 -0.74
N ILE A 300 -1.41 12.08 0.39
CA ILE A 300 -2.11 12.31 1.66
C ILE A 300 -3.05 13.53 1.55
N MET A 301 -2.53 14.68 1.14
CA MET A 301 -3.28 15.95 1.13
C MET A 301 -4.24 16.09 -0.06
N TYR A 302 -3.84 15.62 -1.25
CA TYR A 302 -4.55 15.93 -2.50
C TYR A 302 -5.01 14.69 -3.28
N ARG A 303 -4.85 13.48 -2.72
CA ARG A 303 -5.14 12.18 -3.38
C ARG A 303 -4.50 12.03 -4.76
N LYS A 304 -3.37 12.71 -5.00
CA LYS A 304 -2.59 12.59 -6.24
C LYS A 304 -1.72 11.34 -6.17
N PHE A 305 -1.80 10.49 -7.20
CA PHE A 305 -0.99 9.27 -7.32
C PHE A 305 -0.36 9.20 -8.71
N SER A 306 0.95 9.04 -8.75
CA SER A 306 1.79 8.94 -9.95
C SER A 306 2.98 8.01 -9.72
N THR A 307 3.80 7.78 -10.76
CA THR A 307 5.06 7.04 -10.65
C THR A 307 6.03 7.63 -9.62
N GLU A 308 5.95 8.94 -9.36
CA GLU A 308 6.78 9.65 -8.38
C GLU A 308 6.24 9.46 -6.94
N SER A 309 4.95 9.13 -6.79
CA SER A 309 4.38 8.69 -5.50
C SER A 309 4.72 7.23 -5.16
N ASP A 310 4.84 6.39 -6.18
CA ASP A 310 5.38 5.03 -6.03
C ASP A 310 6.88 5.09 -5.68
N VAL A 311 7.67 6.02 -6.23
CA VAL A 311 9.08 6.26 -5.84
C VAL A 311 9.23 6.64 -4.36
N TRP A 312 8.35 7.47 -3.81
CA TRP A 312 8.35 7.77 -2.36
C TRP A 312 8.10 6.49 -1.55
N SER A 313 7.09 5.71 -1.94
CA SER A 313 6.77 4.40 -1.35
C SER A 313 7.98 3.44 -1.40
N PHE A 314 8.77 3.47 -2.47
CA PHE A 314 10.01 2.70 -2.60
C PHE A 314 11.11 3.14 -1.62
N GLY A 315 11.24 4.43 -1.33
CA GLY A 315 12.09 4.92 -0.24
C GLY A 315 11.71 4.29 1.10
N VAL A 316 10.40 4.16 1.36
CA VAL A 316 9.87 3.48 2.55
C VAL A 316 10.12 1.96 2.50
N ILE A 317 9.99 1.29 1.36
CA ILE A 317 10.40 -0.13 1.20
C ILE A 317 11.89 -0.33 1.51
N MET A 318 12.78 0.56 1.04
CA MET A 318 14.20 0.47 1.41
C MET A 318 14.39 0.64 2.92
N TRP A 319 13.64 1.52 3.58
CA TRP A 319 13.66 1.65 5.04
C TRP A 319 13.14 0.39 5.74
N GLU A 320 12.05 -0.24 5.25
CA GLU A 320 11.55 -1.52 5.75
C GLU A 320 12.60 -2.63 5.65
N ILE A 321 13.30 -2.76 4.50
CA ILE A 321 14.35 -3.76 4.31
C ILE A 321 15.46 -3.59 5.34
N PHE A 322 16.00 -2.37 5.48
CA PHE A 322 17.09 -2.07 6.42
C PHE A 322 16.66 -1.93 7.89
N THR A 323 15.39 -2.21 8.20
CA THR A 323 14.86 -2.32 9.58
C THR A 323 14.24 -3.69 9.88
N TYR A 324 14.37 -4.66 8.96
CA TYR A 324 13.75 -5.99 9.06
C TYR A 324 12.20 -5.97 9.19
N GLY A 325 11.55 -5.16 8.36
CA GLY A 325 10.09 -5.13 8.21
C GLY A 325 9.34 -4.37 9.31
N LYS A 326 10.04 -3.54 10.10
CA LYS A 326 9.41 -2.67 11.12
C LYS A 326 8.42 -1.71 10.47
N GLN A 327 7.37 -1.36 11.21
CA GLN A 327 6.39 -0.39 10.73
C GLN A 327 7.05 0.99 10.63
N PRO A 328 6.94 1.72 9.50
CA PRO A 328 7.41 3.08 9.41
C PRO A 328 6.69 3.96 10.42
N TRP A 329 7.44 4.78 11.16
CA TRP A 329 6.94 5.63 12.24
C TRP A 329 6.22 4.85 13.38
N PHE A 330 6.65 3.63 13.71
CA PHE A 330 6.00 2.75 14.72
C PHE A 330 5.73 3.41 16.08
N GLN A 331 6.48 4.46 16.43
CA GLN A 331 6.35 5.22 17.68
C GLN A 331 5.28 6.35 17.64
N LEU A 332 4.63 6.58 16.49
CA LEU A 332 3.67 7.66 16.26
C LEU A 332 2.28 7.14 15.89
N SER A 333 1.23 7.84 16.32
CA SER A 333 -0.13 7.60 15.84
C SER A 333 -0.34 8.04 14.39
N ASN A 334 -1.42 7.57 13.77
CA ASN A 334 -1.72 7.84 12.37
C ASN A 334 -1.92 9.34 12.06
N ASN A 335 -2.35 10.15 13.03
CA ASN A 335 -2.47 11.60 12.84
C ASN A 335 -1.10 12.30 12.93
N GLU A 336 -0.24 11.90 13.88
CA GLU A 336 1.13 12.41 14.01
C GLU A 336 1.99 12.05 12.78
N VAL A 337 1.77 10.88 12.16
CA VAL A 337 2.40 10.50 10.89
C VAL A 337 2.00 11.45 9.74
N ILE A 338 0.70 11.78 9.63
CA ILE A 338 0.22 12.75 8.64
C ILE A 338 0.85 14.12 8.88
N GLU A 339 0.94 14.55 10.14
CA GLU A 339 1.61 15.81 10.50
C GLU A 339 3.10 15.79 10.14
N CYS A 340 3.83 14.73 10.49
CA CYS A 340 5.25 14.57 10.15
C CYS A 340 5.50 14.70 8.64
N ILE A 341 4.78 13.91 7.83
CA ILE A 341 4.98 13.87 6.38
C ILE A 341 4.60 15.19 5.72
N THR A 342 3.51 15.84 6.16
CA THR A 342 3.08 17.13 5.59
C THR A 342 3.98 18.31 6.00
N GLN A 343 4.58 18.25 7.20
CA GLN A 343 5.66 19.17 7.61
C GLN A 343 7.00 18.89 6.90
N GLY A 344 7.16 17.75 6.23
CA GLY A 344 8.40 17.37 5.55
C GLY A 344 9.44 16.68 6.43
N ARG A 345 9.04 16.13 7.58
CA ARG A 345 9.86 15.20 8.35
C ARG A 345 9.94 13.85 7.60
N VAL A 346 11.12 13.23 7.62
CA VAL A 346 11.41 11.93 6.98
C VAL A 346 11.86 10.90 8.02
N LEU A 347 11.85 9.62 7.67
CA LEU A 347 12.24 8.53 8.56
C LEU A 347 13.77 8.55 8.81
N ASP A 348 14.18 8.37 10.07
CA ASP A 348 15.59 8.33 10.47
C ASP A 348 16.36 7.17 9.80
N ARG A 349 17.68 7.37 9.57
CA ARG A 349 18.56 6.34 9.01
C ARG A 349 18.60 5.08 9.90
N PRO A 350 18.23 3.89 9.38
CA PRO A 350 18.38 2.65 10.14
C PRO A 350 19.84 2.38 10.52
N ARG A 351 20.07 1.82 11.71
CA ARG A 351 21.44 1.65 12.27
C ARG A 351 22.39 0.89 11.34
N LEU A 352 21.88 -0.12 10.64
CA LEU A 352 22.63 -0.99 9.72
C LEU A 352 22.63 -0.50 8.25
N CYS A 353 21.94 0.61 7.95
CA CYS A 353 21.83 1.14 6.59
C CYS A 353 23.08 1.94 6.20
N PRO A 354 23.80 1.59 5.12
CA PRO A 354 24.90 2.40 4.60
C PRO A 354 24.43 3.82 4.25
N LYS A 355 25.33 4.80 4.30
CA LYS A 355 24.98 6.20 4.03
C LYS A 355 24.44 6.36 2.61
N GLU A 356 25.05 5.65 1.67
CA GLU A 356 24.78 5.66 0.23
C GLU A 356 23.35 5.18 -0.08
N VAL A 357 22.85 4.21 0.69
CA VAL A 357 21.47 3.71 0.57
C VAL A 357 20.49 4.67 1.22
N TYR A 358 20.85 5.29 2.35
CA TYR A 358 20.01 6.33 2.96
C TYR A 358 19.93 7.60 2.11
N ASP A 359 21.01 7.97 1.40
CA ASP A 359 21.00 9.07 0.44
C ASP A 359 20.01 8.81 -0.72
N LEU A 360 19.85 7.54 -1.15
CA LEU A 360 18.78 7.14 -2.08
C LEU A 360 17.38 7.29 -1.46
N MET A 361 17.19 6.93 -0.17
CA MET A 361 15.92 7.15 0.52
C MET A 361 15.57 8.65 0.59
N LEU A 362 16.53 9.51 0.94
CA LEU A 362 16.35 10.97 0.92
C LEU A 362 16.04 11.49 -0.49
N GLY A 363 16.62 10.88 -1.53
CA GLY A 363 16.27 11.16 -2.93
C GLY A 363 14.88 10.67 -3.36
N CYS A 364 14.33 9.63 -2.72
CA CYS A 364 12.93 9.23 -2.86
C CYS A 364 11.97 10.18 -2.13
N TRP A 365 12.41 10.76 -1.01
CA TRP A 365 11.58 11.58 -0.12
C TRP A 365 11.68 13.11 -0.36
N GLN A 366 12.07 13.53 -1.57
CA GLN A 366 11.96 14.94 -1.95
C GLN A 366 10.49 15.38 -1.93
N ARG A 367 10.23 16.57 -1.37
CA ARG A 367 8.86 17.08 -1.17
C ARG A 367 8.12 17.20 -2.49
N GLU A 368 8.73 17.89 -3.46
CA GLU A 368 8.18 18.05 -4.80
C GLU A 368 8.39 16.77 -5.62
N PRO A 369 7.32 16.16 -6.20
CA PRO A 369 7.45 14.89 -6.93
C PRO A 369 8.47 14.91 -8.07
N GLN A 370 8.61 16.04 -8.76
CA GLN A 370 9.54 16.22 -9.89
C GLN A 370 11.02 16.33 -9.47
N GLN A 371 11.31 16.43 -8.17
CA GLN A 371 12.68 16.43 -7.63
C GLN A 371 13.11 15.04 -7.15
N ARG A 372 12.21 14.06 -7.11
CA ARG A 372 12.51 12.70 -6.65
C ARG A 372 13.39 11.96 -7.66
N LEU A 373 14.29 11.12 -7.18
CA LEU A 373 15.17 10.31 -8.03
C LEU A 373 14.37 9.39 -8.95
N ASN A 374 14.78 9.26 -10.21
CA ASN A 374 14.13 8.34 -11.15
C ASN A 374 14.40 6.88 -10.72
N ILE A 375 13.34 6.04 -10.70
CA ILE A 375 13.44 4.63 -10.30
C ILE A 375 14.46 3.82 -11.11
N LYS A 376 14.67 4.17 -12.39
CA LYS A 376 15.68 3.55 -13.26
C LYS A 376 17.11 3.88 -12.83
N ASP A 377 17.34 5.05 -12.23
CA ASP A 377 18.65 5.45 -11.75
C ASP A 377 18.91 4.93 -10.32
N ILE A 378 17.89 4.92 -9.47
CA ILE A 378 17.93 4.22 -8.17
C ILE A 378 18.29 2.74 -8.38
N GLN A 379 17.65 2.07 -9.35
CA GLN A 379 17.91 0.65 -9.68
C GLN A 379 19.36 0.39 -10.12
N LYS A 380 19.98 1.31 -10.90
CA LYS A 380 21.41 1.23 -11.26
C LYS A 380 22.32 1.36 -10.05
N VAL A 381 22.06 2.32 -9.16
CA VAL A 381 22.91 2.57 -7.98
C VAL A 381 22.82 1.39 -7.01
N LEU A 382 21.62 0.86 -6.73
CA LEU A 382 21.45 -0.34 -5.90
C LEU A 382 22.18 -1.56 -6.50
N TYR A 383 22.10 -1.76 -7.81
CA TYR A 383 22.83 -2.83 -8.50
C TYR A 383 24.36 -2.65 -8.42
N ALA A 384 24.86 -1.42 -8.52
CA ALA A 384 26.28 -1.11 -8.39
C ALA A 384 26.78 -1.33 -6.94
N LEU A 385 26.03 -0.87 -5.93
CA LEU A 385 26.33 -1.12 -4.52
C LEU A 385 26.30 -2.62 -4.20
N GLY A 386 25.32 -3.36 -4.73
CA GLY A 386 25.21 -4.81 -4.57
C GLY A 386 26.42 -5.57 -5.16
N LYS A 387 26.95 -5.12 -6.30
CA LYS A 387 28.19 -5.66 -6.90
C LYS A 387 29.47 -5.24 -6.19
N ALA A 388 29.50 -4.05 -5.60
CA ALA A 388 30.65 -3.55 -4.85
C ALA A 388 30.74 -4.16 -3.43
N THR A 389 29.62 -4.65 -2.89
CA THR A 389 29.57 -5.37 -1.62
C THR A 389 30.32 -6.70 -1.76
N PRO A 390 31.40 -6.95 -0.99
CA PRO A 390 32.11 -8.22 -1.07
C PRO A 390 31.18 -9.38 -0.73
N VAL A 391 31.17 -10.41 -1.58
CA VAL A 391 30.65 -11.71 -1.19
C VAL A 391 31.67 -12.30 -0.22
N TYR A 392 31.46 -12.06 1.07
CA TYR A 392 31.91 -13.02 2.07
C TYR A 392 31.17 -14.32 1.75
N LEU A 393 31.91 -15.26 1.16
CA LEU A 393 31.49 -16.64 1.13
C LEU A 393 31.52 -17.12 2.58
N ASP A 394 30.39 -17.63 3.08
CA ASP A 394 30.34 -18.37 4.33
C ASP A 394 31.03 -19.73 4.15
N ILE A 395 32.35 -19.68 4.02
CA ILE A 395 33.23 -20.83 4.19
C ILE A 395 33.31 -21.09 5.69
N LEU A 396 32.28 -21.75 6.23
CA LEU A 396 32.20 -22.54 7.48
C LEU A 396 30.72 -22.78 7.84
N GLY A 397 30.17 -23.94 7.46
CA GLY A 397 28.78 -24.34 7.71
C GLY A 397 28.38 -25.60 6.95
#